data_AF-A0A2T4YPQ9-F1
#
_entry.id   AF-A0A2T4YPQ9-F1
#
_cell.length_a   1.000
_cell.length_b   1.000
_cell.length_c   1.000
_cell.angle_alpha   90.00
_cell.angle_beta   90.00
_cell.angle_gamma   90.00
#
_symmetry.space_group_name_H-M   'P 1'
#
loop_
_entity.id
_entity.type
_entity.pdbx_description
1 polymer ?
#
loop_
_entity_poly.entity_id
_entity_poly.type
_entity_poly.pdbx_seq_one_letter_code
_entity_poly.pdbx_strand_id
1 'polypeptide(L)'
;MSTKVTGKSALSSSERLRRARSNQYCAAIRELDVGGHSISPKRLAAISDAVAAEFPDGPGSWPLGWVGKCYLGVPYEVHLLDVTGQIVQHFKVGESLPDNMERARRLAASGRYVVIEVFSDRVVAVAADGTTAVSA
;
A
#
# COMPACT_ATOMS: atom_id res chain seq x y z
N MET A 1 26.45 37.02 17.21
CA MET A 1 26.52 36.01 16.13
C MET A 1 25.29 35.14 16.24
N SER A 2 24.25 35.43 15.45
CA SER A 2 22.99 34.69 15.49
C SER A 2 23.07 33.50 14.53
N THR A 3 23.23 32.30 15.07
CA THR A 3 23.22 31.07 14.27
C THR A 3 21.78 30.74 13.91
N LYS A 4 21.46 30.89 12.63
CA LYS A 4 20.18 30.52 12.04
C LYS A 4 20.11 28.98 11.98
N VAL A 5 19.35 28.37 12.89
CA VAL A 5 18.98 26.95 12.77
C VAL A 5 17.94 26.85 11.66
N THR A 6 18.38 26.46 10.46
CA THR A 6 17.46 26.08 9.38
C THR A 6 16.87 24.72 9.73
N GLY A 7 15.76 24.73 10.48
CA GLY A 7 14.95 23.54 10.70
C GLY A 7 14.38 23.07 9.37
N LYS A 8 14.81 21.90 8.89
CA LYS A 8 14.16 21.18 7.78
C LYS A 8 12.77 20.78 8.31
N SER A 9 11.74 21.57 7.98
CA SER A 9 10.37 21.32 8.46
C SER A 9 9.96 19.89 8.08
N ALA A 10 9.75 19.03 9.07
CA ALA A 10 9.18 17.72 8.86
C ALA A 10 7.73 17.90 8.39
N LEU A 11 7.39 17.35 7.23
CA LEU A 11 6.01 17.35 6.72
C LEU A 11 5.09 16.68 7.74
N SER A 12 3.89 17.21 7.92
CA SER A 12 2.87 16.53 8.72
C SER A 12 2.55 15.16 8.12
N SER A 13 2.08 14.22 8.95
CA SER A 13 1.67 12.89 8.46
C SER A 13 0.61 12.99 7.36
N SER A 14 -0.29 13.98 7.41
CA SER A 14 -1.28 14.19 6.33
C SER A 14 -0.66 14.66 5.02
N GLU A 15 0.38 15.50 5.04
CA GLU A 15 1.07 15.93 3.83
C GLU A 15 1.91 14.81 3.22
N ARG A 16 2.53 13.98 4.06
CA ARG A 16 3.28 12.80 3.60
C ARG A 16 2.41 11.81 2.84
N LEU A 17 1.17 11.60 3.27
CA LEU A 17 0.23 10.68 2.62
C LEU A 17 -0.32 11.20 1.28
N ARG A 18 -0.22 12.51 1.02
CA ARG A 18 -0.57 13.12 -0.29
C ARG A 18 0.61 13.16 -1.26
N ARG A 19 1.80 12.76 -0.84
CA ARG A 19 2.93 12.63 -1.76
C ARG A 19 2.68 11.45 -2.69
N ALA A 20 3.14 11.58 -3.92
CA ALA A 20 3.18 10.44 -4.82
C ALA A 20 4.11 9.36 -4.26
N ARG A 21 3.69 8.11 -4.39
CA ARG A 21 4.53 6.95 -4.10
C ARG A 21 5.62 6.81 -5.14
N SER A 22 6.76 6.25 -4.73
CA SER A 22 7.85 6.02 -5.66
C SER A 22 7.48 4.99 -6.74
N ASN A 23 8.11 5.10 -7.91
CA ASN A 23 7.97 4.10 -8.96
C ASN A 23 8.47 2.72 -8.50
N GLN A 24 9.49 2.69 -7.65
CA GLN A 24 10.04 1.46 -7.09
C GLN A 24 9.01 0.76 -6.20
N TYR A 25 8.33 1.51 -5.33
CA TYR A 25 7.24 1.00 -4.51
C TYR A 25 6.08 0.48 -5.38
N CYS A 26 5.63 1.27 -6.36
CA CYS A 26 4.53 0.86 -7.24
C CYS A 26 4.85 -0.41 -8.05
N ALA A 27 6.10 -0.55 -8.50
CA ALA A 27 6.56 -1.75 -9.20
C ALA A 27 6.57 -2.97 -8.26
N ALA A 28 7.08 -2.81 -7.03
CA ALA A 28 7.10 -3.88 -6.03
C ALA A 28 5.70 -4.40 -5.71
N ILE A 29 4.72 -3.49 -5.51
CA ILE A 29 3.33 -3.87 -5.25
C ILE A 29 2.69 -4.60 -6.44
N ARG A 30 2.97 -4.17 -7.67
CA ARG A 30 2.48 -4.90 -8.85
C ARG A 30 3.08 -6.28 -9.00
N GLU A 31 4.36 -6.43 -8.65
CA GLU A 31 5.04 -7.73 -8.72
C GLU A 31 4.38 -8.74 -7.77
N LEU A 32 3.92 -8.29 -6.61
CA LEU A 32 3.17 -9.11 -5.66
C LEU A 32 1.81 -9.57 -6.21
N ASP A 33 1.15 -8.72 -6.98
CA ASP A 33 -0.14 -8.99 -7.61
C ASP A 33 -0.04 -9.91 -8.85
N VAL A 34 1.17 -10.32 -9.25
CA VAL A 34 1.37 -11.35 -10.28
C VAL A 34 1.07 -12.72 -9.66
N GLY A 35 -0.21 -13.09 -9.64
CA GLY A 35 -0.67 -14.36 -9.10
C GLY A 35 0.00 -15.60 -9.73
N GLY A 36 0.28 -16.60 -8.90
CA GLY A 36 0.60 -17.97 -9.35
C GLY A 36 2.07 -18.39 -9.33
N HIS A 37 3.00 -17.53 -8.91
CA HIS A 37 4.42 -17.89 -8.78
C HIS A 37 4.92 -17.74 -7.35
N SER A 38 5.58 -18.79 -6.83
CA SER A 38 6.37 -18.68 -5.60
C SER A 38 7.39 -17.56 -5.76
N ILE A 39 7.20 -16.47 -5.01
CA ILE A 39 8.14 -15.35 -4.99
C ILE A 39 9.46 -15.85 -4.41
N SER A 40 10.57 -15.65 -5.13
CA SER A 40 11.87 -16.08 -4.63
C SER A 40 12.31 -15.23 -3.44
N PRO A 41 13.14 -15.76 -2.51
CA PRO A 41 13.60 -15.00 -1.35
C PRO A 41 14.28 -13.67 -1.70
N LYS A 42 15.02 -13.63 -2.82
CA LYS A 42 15.66 -12.40 -3.31
C LYS A 42 14.64 -11.35 -3.76
N ARG A 43 13.57 -11.76 -4.45
CA ARG A 43 12.50 -10.85 -4.87
C ARG A 43 11.71 -10.35 -3.67
N LEU A 44 11.41 -11.24 -2.74
CA LEU A 44 10.75 -10.88 -1.48
C LEU A 44 11.56 -9.83 -0.71
N ALA A 45 12.89 -10.00 -0.61
CA ALA A 45 13.76 -9.00 0.01
C ALA A 45 13.71 -7.65 -0.71
N ALA A 46 13.76 -7.63 -2.05
CA ALA A 46 13.69 -6.39 -2.84
C ALA A 46 12.36 -5.65 -2.66
N ILE A 47 11.26 -6.39 -2.54
CA ILE A 47 9.93 -5.84 -2.26
C ILE A 47 9.88 -5.26 -0.86
N SER A 48 10.35 -6.01 0.15
CA SER A 48 10.45 -5.53 1.53
C SER A 48 11.29 -4.25 1.63
N ASP A 49 12.43 -4.18 0.92
CA ASP A 49 13.29 -3.00 0.89
C ASP A 49 12.59 -1.80 0.24
N ALA A 50 11.82 -2.01 -0.83
CA ALA A 50 11.05 -0.97 -1.49
C ALA A 50 9.94 -0.41 -0.57
N VAL A 51 9.24 -1.27 0.17
CA VAL A 51 8.23 -0.85 1.16
C VAL A 51 8.89 -0.09 2.31
N ALA A 52 9.99 -0.59 2.86
CA ALA A 52 10.72 0.09 3.93
C ALA A 52 11.27 1.45 3.50
N ALA A 53 11.76 1.57 2.26
CA ALA A 53 12.24 2.83 1.69
C ALA A 53 11.12 3.85 1.48
N GLU A 54 9.90 3.40 1.17
CA GLU A 54 8.73 4.27 1.02
C GLU A 54 8.26 4.84 2.38
N PHE A 55 8.44 4.08 3.46
CA PHE A 55 8.05 4.45 4.81
C PHE A 55 9.26 4.45 5.78
N PRO A 56 10.20 5.42 5.62
CA PRO A 56 11.46 5.44 6.36
C PRO A 56 11.31 5.77 7.84
N ASP A 57 10.15 6.27 8.27
CA ASP A 57 9.84 6.57 9.68
C ASP A 57 9.57 5.28 10.50
N GLY A 58 9.59 4.11 9.85
CA GLY A 58 9.43 2.80 10.49
C GLY A 58 7.99 2.35 10.69
N PRO A 59 7.76 1.22 11.38
CA PRO A 59 6.45 0.56 11.44
C PRO A 59 5.30 1.43 11.98
N GLY A 60 5.59 2.44 12.80
CA GLY A 60 4.58 3.39 13.31
C GLY A 60 3.97 4.29 12.23
N SER A 61 4.59 4.40 11.05
CA SER A 61 4.05 5.15 9.90
C SER A 61 3.45 4.24 8.82
N TRP A 62 3.42 2.93 9.04
CA TRP A 62 2.98 1.98 8.03
C TRP A 62 1.45 1.90 7.99
N PRO A 63 0.85 1.62 6.81
CA PRO A 63 -0.53 1.18 6.74
C PRO A 63 -0.77 -0.04 7.64
N LEU A 64 -1.97 -0.13 8.20
CA LEU A 64 -2.48 -1.35 8.84
C LEU A 64 -2.56 -2.52 7.85
N GLY A 65 -2.73 -2.21 6.57
CA GLY A 65 -2.67 -3.19 5.48
C GLY A 65 -2.83 -2.55 4.12
N TRP A 66 -2.63 -3.37 3.10
CA TRP A 66 -2.76 -3.02 1.69
C TRP A 66 -3.82 -3.91 1.05
N VAL A 67 -4.78 -3.29 0.38
CA VAL A 67 -5.85 -4.00 -0.32
C VAL A 67 -5.70 -3.79 -1.81
N GLY A 68 -5.52 -4.89 -2.55
CA GLY A 68 -5.37 -4.91 -4.00
C GLY A 68 -6.54 -5.61 -4.69
N LYS A 69 -6.68 -5.36 -6.00
CA LYS A 69 -7.64 -6.09 -6.83
C LYS A 69 -7.19 -7.54 -6.98
N CYS A 70 -8.10 -8.50 -6.86
CA CYS A 70 -7.78 -9.88 -7.18
C CYS A 70 -8.11 -10.18 -8.65
N TYR A 71 -7.13 -10.74 -9.36
CA TYR A 71 -7.27 -11.15 -10.77
C TYR A 71 -7.40 -12.67 -10.97
N LEU A 72 -7.59 -13.46 -9.90
CA LEU A 72 -7.87 -14.91 -10.01
C LEU A 72 -9.22 -15.21 -10.67
N GLY A 73 -10.09 -14.21 -10.83
CA GLY A 73 -11.44 -14.37 -11.35
C GLY A 73 -12.43 -14.83 -10.28
N VAL A 74 -13.68 -15.06 -10.70
CA VAL A 74 -14.77 -15.46 -9.80
C VAL A 74 -14.40 -16.73 -9.03
N PRO A 75 -14.60 -16.78 -7.70
CA PRO A 75 -15.37 -15.84 -6.87
C PRO A 75 -14.57 -14.70 -6.22
N TYR A 76 -13.28 -14.53 -6.52
CA TYR A 76 -12.40 -13.58 -5.85
C TYR A 76 -12.51 -12.16 -6.39
N GLU A 77 -12.45 -11.16 -5.50
CA GLU A 77 -12.54 -9.74 -5.88
C GLU A 77 -11.36 -8.89 -5.40
N VAL A 78 -10.85 -9.14 -4.19
CA VAL A 78 -9.73 -8.40 -3.59
C VAL A 78 -8.81 -9.35 -2.85
N HIS A 79 -7.59 -8.90 -2.58
CA HIS A 79 -6.66 -9.61 -1.70
C HIS A 79 -6.06 -8.63 -0.68
N LEU A 80 -5.53 -9.18 0.41
CA LEU A 80 -4.71 -8.44 1.36
C LEU A 80 -3.24 -8.73 1.12
N LEU A 81 -2.43 -7.68 1.18
CA LEU A 81 -0.98 -7.77 1.27
C LEU A 81 -0.55 -7.40 2.69
N ASP A 82 0.41 -8.12 3.26
CA ASP A 82 1.00 -7.75 4.55
C ASP A 82 2.06 -6.64 4.40
N VAL A 83 2.72 -6.33 5.51
CA VAL A 83 3.77 -5.31 5.61
C VAL A 83 5.07 -5.64 4.86
N THR A 84 5.26 -6.91 4.50
CA THR A 84 6.31 -7.34 3.55
C THR A 84 5.78 -7.39 2.13
N GLY A 85 4.51 -7.02 1.94
CA GLY A 85 3.77 -7.04 0.71
C GLY A 85 3.33 -8.44 0.26
N GLN A 86 3.48 -9.49 1.08
CA GLN A 86 3.01 -10.82 0.67
C GLN A 86 1.49 -10.89 0.62
N ILE A 87 0.93 -11.55 -0.39
CA ILE A 87 -0.49 -11.90 -0.41
C ILE A 87 -0.79 -12.80 0.78
N VAL A 88 -1.52 -12.24 1.74
CA VAL A 88 -1.96 -12.94 2.95
C VAL A 88 -3.15 -13.83 2.62
N GLN A 89 -4.12 -13.28 1.89
CA GLN A 89 -5.39 -13.94 1.62
C GLN A 89 -6.12 -13.31 0.43
N HIS A 90 -6.77 -14.16 -0.36
CA HIS A 90 -7.74 -13.76 -1.39
C HIS A 90 -9.15 -13.81 -0.81
N PHE A 91 -9.95 -12.77 -1.04
CA PHE A 91 -11.30 -12.63 -0.53
C PHE A 91 -12.33 -12.73 -1.65
N LYS A 92 -13.38 -13.51 -1.38
CA LYS A 92 -14.51 -13.65 -2.29
C LYS A 92 -15.46 -12.46 -2.19
N VAL A 93 -16.32 -12.32 -3.20
CA VAL A 93 -17.44 -11.39 -3.16
C VAL A 93 -18.29 -11.63 -1.91
N GLY A 94 -18.41 -10.61 -1.07
CA GLY A 94 -19.19 -10.64 0.17
C GLY A 94 -18.51 -11.31 1.37
N GLU A 95 -17.30 -11.87 1.20
CA GLU A 95 -16.49 -12.39 2.33
C GLU A 95 -15.86 -11.23 3.09
N SER A 96 -16.15 -11.10 4.40
CA SER A 96 -15.68 -9.96 5.21
C SER A 96 -14.15 -9.85 5.25
N LEU A 97 -13.66 -8.64 5.00
CA LEU A 97 -12.27 -8.26 5.23
C LEU A 97 -12.07 -8.03 6.74
N PRO A 98 -10.92 -8.44 7.29
CA PRO A 98 -10.57 -8.15 8.68
C PRO A 98 -10.36 -6.66 8.91
N ASP A 99 -10.38 -6.28 10.19
CA ASP A 99 -10.11 -4.93 10.67
C ASP A 99 -10.94 -3.85 9.94
N ASN A 100 -10.45 -2.61 9.94
CA ASN A 100 -11.04 -1.49 9.21
C ASN A 100 -10.70 -1.51 7.70
N MET A 101 -10.52 -2.68 7.09
CA MET A 101 -10.11 -2.80 5.67
C MET A 101 -11.29 -2.80 4.69
N GLU A 102 -12.52 -3.03 5.15
CA GLU A 102 -13.73 -3.03 4.31
C GLU A 102 -13.91 -1.74 3.49
N ARG A 103 -13.56 -0.58 4.05
CA ARG A 103 -13.62 0.72 3.35
C ARG A 103 -12.75 0.78 2.09
N ALA A 104 -11.72 -0.07 1.98
CA ALA A 104 -10.87 -0.14 0.80
C ALA A 104 -11.44 -1.02 -0.31
N ARG A 105 -12.38 -1.92 -0.01
CA ARG A 105 -12.86 -2.96 -0.95
C ARG A 105 -13.34 -2.37 -2.27
N ARG A 106 -14.25 -1.40 -2.24
CA ARG A 106 -14.82 -0.79 -3.46
C ARG A 106 -13.75 -0.12 -4.33
N LEU A 107 -12.79 0.56 -3.69
CA LEU A 107 -11.71 1.23 -4.40
C LEU A 107 -10.75 0.21 -5.03
N ALA A 108 -10.38 -0.85 -4.29
CA ALA A 108 -9.54 -1.93 -4.78
C ALA A 108 -10.20 -2.69 -5.95
N ALA A 109 -11.46 -3.14 -5.77
CA ALA A 109 -12.20 -3.90 -6.78
C ALA A 109 -12.38 -3.15 -8.11
N SER A 110 -12.40 -1.80 -8.08
CA SER A 110 -12.45 -0.98 -9.30
C SER A 110 -11.30 -1.26 -10.28
N GLY A 111 -10.13 -1.67 -9.77
CA GLY A 111 -8.92 -1.88 -10.57
C GLY A 111 -8.28 -0.61 -11.11
N ARG A 112 -8.75 0.57 -10.68
CA ARG A 112 -8.19 1.87 -11.09
C ARG A 112 -6.85 2.17 -10.40
N TYR A 113 -6.64 1.57 -9.24
CA TYR A 113 -5.48 1.79 -8.38
C TYR A 113 -4.63 0.54 -8.33
N VAL A 114 -3.32 0.73 -8.16
CA VAL A 114 -2.39 -0.37 -7.93
C VAL A 114 -2.65 -1.00 -6.58
N VAL A 115 -2.93 -0.17 -5.57
CA VAL A 115 -3.24 -0.61 -4.21
C VAL A 115 -3.97 0.46 -3.43
N ILE A 116 -4.71 0.05 -2.41
CA ILE A 116 -5.28 0.92 -1.40
C ILE A 116 -4.56 0.66 -0.08
N GLU A 117 -3.87 1.67 0.42
CA GLU A 117 -3.24 1.67 1.74
C GLU A 117 -4.28 2.03 2.80
N VAL A 118 -4.40 1.22 3.85
CA VAL A 118 -5.38 1.42 4.92
C VAL A 118 -4.67 1.85 6.20
N PHE A 119 -4.92 3.07 6.67
CA PHE A 119 -4.43 3.60 7.95
C PHE A 119 -5.56 3.65 8.97
N SER A 120 -5.30 3.77 10.27
CA SER A 120 -6.38 3.76 11.29
C SER A 120 -7.55 4.71 11.00
N ASP A 121 -7.27 5.91 10.49
CA ASP A 121 -8.25 6.99 10.32
C ASP A 121 -8.58 7.35 8.86
N ARG A 122 -7.95 6.69 7.88
CA ARG A 122 -8.11 7.02 6.44
C ARG A 122 -7.62 5.91 5.52
N VAL A 123 -7.88 6.08 4.22
CA VAL A 123 -7.27 5.29 3.16
C VAL A 123 -6.52 6.19 2.17
N VAL A 124 -5.48 5.61 1.54
CA VAL A 124 -4.73 6.24 0.46
C VAL A 124 -4.79 5.34 -0.76
N ALA A 125 -5.45 5.79 -1.82
CA ALA A 125 -5.50 5.10 -3.08
C ALA A 125 -4.28 5.51 -3.93
N VAL A 126 -3.51 4.52 -4.39
CA VAL A 126 -2.26 4.75 -5.14
C VAL A 126 -2.48 4.38 -6.61
N ALA A 127 -2.36 5.38 -7.49
CA ALA A 127 -2.48 5.20 -8.92
C ALA A 127 -1.21 4.56 -9.53
N ALA A 128 -1.30 4.22 -10.81
CA ALA A 128 -0.24 3.55 -11.56
C ALA A 128 1.08 4.33 -11.67
N ASP A 129 1.01 5.66 -11.62
CA ASP A 129 2.13 6.59 -11.68
C ASP A 129 2.57 7.05 -10.28
N GLY A 130 2.03 6.42 -9.22
CA GLY A 130 2.28 6.78 -7.83
C GLY A 130 1.40 7.91 -7.30
N THR A 131 0.58 8.57 -8.11
CA THR A 131 -0.32 9.63 -7.63
C THR A 131 -1.24 9.11 -6.53
N THR A 132 -1.35 9.85 -5.43
CA THR A 132 -2.15 9.45 -4.26
C THR A 132 -3.44 10.25 -4.16
N ALA A 133 -4.52 9.57 -3.78
CA ALA A 133 -5.79 10.17 -3.39
C ALA A 133 -6.14 9.72 -1.97
N VAL A 134 -6.33 10.68 -1.07
CA VAL A 134 -6.62 10.40 0.35
C VAL A 134 -8.11 10.56 0.60
N SER A 135 -8.74 9.55 1.21
CA SER A 135 -10.11 9.60 1.72
C SER A 135 -10.12 9.27 3.21
N ALA A 136 -10.92 10.01 3.99
CA ALA A 136 -11.27 9.59 5.34
C ALA A 136 -12.14 8.33 5.29
#